data_AF-A0A6C0D1S1-F1
#
_entry.id   AF-A0A6C0D1S1-F1
#
_cell.length_a   1.000
_cell.length_b   1.000
_cell.length_c   1.000
_cell.angle_alpha   90.00
_cell.angle_beta   90.00
_cell.angle_gamma   90.00
#
_symmetry.space_group_name_H-M   'P 1'
#
loop_
_entity.id
_entity.type
_entity.pdbx_description
1 polymer ?
#
loop_
_entity_poly.entity_id
_entity_poly.type
_entity_poly.pdbx_seq_one_letter_code
_entity_poly.pdbx_strand_id
1 'polypeptide(L)'
;MSINPHRLKKGKQYIIKHHDTGKIYSGTFDFMTSIMIIMKNGDKKIQFMYDDHFYDLDDIREKARKARVAMEQRALNIILRTIVNENFEW
;
A
#
# COMPACT_ATOMS: atom_id res chain seq x y z
N MET A 1 2.44 -6.47 0.03
CA MET A 1 3.63 -7.26 0.36
C MET A 1 4.53 -6.34 1.16
N SER A 2 5.02 -6.77 2.33
CA SER A 2 5.95 -5.94 3.10
C SER A 2 7.30 -5.87 2.38
N ILE A 3 8.04 -4.81 2.65
CA ILE A 3 9.30 -4.47 2.02
C ILE A 3 10.41 -4.71 3.01
N ASN A 4 11.49 -5.33 2.54
CA ASN A 4 12.70 -5.49 3.33
C ASN A 4 13.27 -4.10 3.70
N PRO A 5 13.57 -3.83 4.99
CA PRO A 5 14.16 -2.57 5.44
C PRO A 5 15.35 -2.05 4.63
N HIS A 6 16.19 -2.94 4.09
CA HIS A 6 17.34 -2.55 3.26
C HIS A 6 16.96 -1.93 1.92
N ARG A 7 15.70 -2.06 1.50
CA ARG A 7 15.16 -1.46 0.26
C ARG A 7 14.47 -0.11 0.50
N LEU A 8 14.45 0.37 1.74
CA LEU A 8 13.90 1.68 2.07
C LEU A 8 14.77 2.80 1.46
N LYS A 9 14.09 3.73 0.78
CA LYS A 9 14.70 4.90 0.14
C LYS A 9 14.49 6.16 0.97
N LYS A 10 15.59 6.87 1.27
CA LYS A 10 15.55 8.09 2.07
C LYS A 10 14.62 9.12 1.43
N GLY A 11 13.81 9.80 2.24
CA GLY A 11 12.83 10.79 1.78
C GLY A 11 11.54 10.19 1.22
N LYS A 12 11.42 8.85 1.12
CA LYS A 12 10.18 8.20 0.67
C LYS A 12 9.24 7.89 1.83
N GLN A 13 7.94 8.01 1.60
CA GLN A 13 6.89 7.73 2.57
C GLN A 13 6.48 6.25 2.56
N TYR A 14 6.29 5.68 3.75
CA TYR A 14 5.87 4.29 3.95
C TYR A 14 4.75 4.21 4.99
N ILE A 15 3.98 3.13 4.89
CA ILE A 15 3.14 2.65 5.98
C ILE A 15 3.94 1.61 6.77
N ILE A 16 3.91 1.72 8.09
CA ILE A 16 4.62 0.84 9.00
C ILE A 16 3.58 0.13 9.86
N LYS A 17 3.66 -1.20 9.96
CA LYS A 17 2.88 -1.99 10.90
C LYS A 17 3.83 -2.57 11.93
N HIS A 18 3.63 -2.19 13.18
CA HIS A 18 4.43 -2.67 14.29
C HIS A 18 4.20 -4.17 14.48
N HIS A 19 5.27 -4.95 14.61
CA HIS A 19 5.22 -6.41 14.71
C HIS A 19 4.38 -6.86 15.92
N ASP A 20 4.76 -6.40 17.12
CA ASP A 20 4.13 -6.88 18.36
C ASP A 20 2.70 -6.36 18.58
N THR A 21 2.47 -5.07 18.31
CA THR A 21 1.21 -4.42 18.65
C THR A 21 0.21 -4.38 17.49
N GLY A 22 0.67 -4.66 16.27
CA GLY A 22 -0.13 -4.51 15.06
C GLY A 22 -0.52 -3.06 14.73
N LYS A 23 -0.09 -2.08 15.51
CA LYS A 23 -0.39 -0.66 15.30
C LYS A 23 0.21 -0.18 13.98
N ILE A 24 -0.54 0.68 13.30
CA ILE A 24 -0.16 1.21 11.99
C ILE A 24 0.26 2.66 12.13
N TYR A 25 1.37 2.99 11.50
CA TYR A 25 1.97 4.30 11.44
C TYR A 25 2.25 4.68 9.98
N SER A 26 2.44 5.98 9.75
CA SER A 26 2.96 6.49 8.48
C SER A 26 4.15 7.39 8.77
N GLY A 27 5.13 7.37 7.87
CA GLY A 27 6.33 8.18 8.04
C GLY A 27 7.25 8.12 6.83
N THR A 28 8.10 9.13 6.75
CA THR A 28 9.14 9.27 5.73
C THR A 28 10.43 8.68 6.23
N PHE A 29 11.03 7.76 5.46
CA PHE A 29 12.29 7.14 5.86
C PHE A 29 13.43 8.16 5.89
N ASP A 30 14.16 8.21 7.02
CA ASP A 30 15.30 9.11 7.21
C ASP A 30 16.62 8.35 7.09
N PHE A 31 16.86 7.40 7.98
CA PHE A 31 18.02 6.51 7.95
C PHE A 31 17.79 5.28 8.84
N MET A 32 18.70 4.32 8.75
CA MET A 32 18.69 3.07 9.51
C MET A 32 20.02 2.92 10.23
N THR A 33 20.00 2.45 11.47
CA THR A 33 21.18 2.05 12.24
C THR A 33 21.34 0.54 12.20
N SER A 34 22.29 -0.03 12.92
CA SER A 34 22.45 -1.49 13.04
C SER A 34 21.27 -2.20 13.68
N ILE A 35 20.41 -1.47 14.42
CA ILE A 35 19.33 -2.06 15.23
C ILE A 35 17.95 -1.45 14.98
N MET A 36 17.88 -0.25 14.41
CA MET A 36 16.63 0.52 14.33
C MET A 36 16.48 1.23 13.00
N ILE A 37 15.22 1.45 12.63
CA ILE A 37 14.80 2.21 11.47
C ILE A 37 14.19 3.52 11.94
N ILE A 38 14.72 4.64 11.46
CA ILE A 38 14.27 5.98 11.84
C ILE A 38 13.38 6.55 10.74
N MET A 39 12.14 6.84 11.13
CA MET A 39 11.16 7.51 10.29
C MET A 39 10.88 8.92 10.81
N LYS A 40 10.56 9.85 9.92
CA LYS A 40 10.06 11.19 10.23
C LYS A 40 8.55 11.26 10.01
N ASN A 41 7.84 11.85 10.96
CA ASN A 41 6.44 12.23 10.81
C ASN A 41 6.28 13.68 11.25
N GLY A 42 6.25 14.59 10.28
CA GLY A 42 6.46 16.02 10.53
C GLY A 42 7.84 16.25 11.17
N ASP A 43 7.88 17.02 12.26
CA ASP A 43 9.10 17.31 13.01
C ASP A 43 9.53 16.20 13.97
N LYS A 44 8.69 15.16 14.14
CA LYS A 44 8.96 14.06 15.07
C LYS A 44 9.73 12.94 14.38
N LYS A 45 10.73 12.40 15.09
CA LYS A 45 11.38 11.13 14.73
C LYS A 45 10.71 9.99 15.48
N ILE A 46 10.39 8.92 14.76
CA ILE A 46 9.80 7.70 15.30
C ILE A 46 10.74 6.54 14.97
N GLN A 47 10.91 5.64 15.94
CA GLN A 47 11.83 4.51 15.84
C GLN A 47 11.03 3.23 15.65
N PHE A 48 11.53 2.35 14.80
CA PHE A 48 10.96 1.05 14.48
C PHE A 48 12.06 -0.01 14.48
N MET A 49 11.68 -1.25 14.74
CA MET A 49 12.59 -2.39 14.72
C MET A 49 12.67 -2.98 13.31
N TYR A 50 13.67 -3.83 13.09
CA TYR A 50 13.90 -4.47 11.78
C TYR A 50 12.82 -5.48 11.37
N ASP A 51 12.14 -6.07 12.34
CA ASP A 51 11.06 -7.04 12.19
C ASP A 51 9.69 -6.38 11.95
N ASP A 52 9.59 -5.06 12.12
CA ASP A 52 8.40 -4.31 11.74
C ASP A 52 8.16 -4.40 10.21
N HIS A 53 6.89 -4.30 9.82
CA HIS A 53 6.51 -4.44 8.42
C HIS A 53 6.35 -3.08 7.75
N PHE A 54 7.11 -2.88 6.67
CA PHE A 54 7.10 -1.64 5.89
C PHE A 54 6.38 -1.85 4.56
N TYR A 55 5.52 -0.92 4.16
CA TYR A 55 4.79 -0.98 2.91
C TYR A 55 4.94 0.33 2.14
N ASP A 56 5.21 0.24 0.85
CA ASP A 56 5.35 1.39 -0.04
C ASP A 56 3.96 1.98 -0.32
N LEU A 57 3.79 3.24 0.06
CA LEU A 57 2.53 3.94 -0.10
C LEU A 57 2.14 4.11 -1.57
N ASP A 58 3.11 4.29 -2.46
CA ASP A 58 2.86 4.46 -3.89
C ASP A 58 2.42 3.14 -4.52
N ASP A 59 3.03 2.02 -4.12
CA ASP A 59 2.63 0.67 -4.57
C ASP A 59 1.20 0.35 -4.12
N ILE A 60 0.84 0.70 -2.88
CA ILE A 60 -0.53 0.54 -2.38
C ILE A 60 -1.51 1.37 -3.22
N ARG A 61 -1.20 2.65 -3.46
CA ARG A 61 -2.05 3.56 -4.25
C ARG A 61 -2.23 3.05 -5.68
N GLU A 62 -1.17 2.59 -6.32
CA GLU A 62 -1.24 2.09 -7.69
C GLU A 62 -2.04 0.80 -7.79
N LYS A 63 -1.88 -0.12 -6.82
CA LYS A 63 -2.70 -1.33 -6.74
C LYS A 63 -4.17 -1.01 -6.52
N ALA A 64 -4.49 -0.08 -5.64
CA ALA A 64 -5.86 0.38 -5.42
C ALA A 64 -6.46 0.99 -6.70
N ARG A 65 -5.69 1.81 -7.43
CA ARG A 65 -6.10 2.38 -8.72
C ARG A 65 -6.42 1.29 -9.75
N LYS A 66 -5.53 0.31 -9.92
CA LYS A 66 -5.73 -0.83 -10.83
C LYS A 66 -6.96 -1.66 -10.45
N ALA A 67 -7.13 -1.93 -9.16
CA ALA A 67 -8.28 -2.68 -8.66
C ALA A 67 -9.60 -1.95 -8.98
N ARG A 68 -9.66 -0.62 -8.79
CA ARG A 68 -10.83 0.18 -9.13
C ARG A 68 -11.19 0.07 -10.61
N VAL A 69 -10.22 0.25 -11.51
CA VAL A 69 -10.44 0.14 -12.96
C VAL A 69 -10.93 -1.27 -13.35
N ALA A 70 -10.36 -2.31 -12.74
CA ALA A 70 -10.81 -3.68 -12.99
C ALA A 70 -12.26 -3.93 -12.52
N MET A 71 -12.68 -3.32 -11.40
CA MET A 71 -14.06 -3.40 -10.91
C MET A 71 -15.03 -2.67 -11.83
N GLU A 72 -14.67 -1.47 -12.29
CA GLU A 72 -15.47 -0.70 -13.27
C GLU A 72 -15.66 -1.48 -14.57
N GLN A 73 -14.58 -2.07 -15.11
CA GLN A 73 -14.64 -2.90 -16.31
C GLN A 73 -15.53 -4.14 -16.10
N ARG A 74 -15.44 -4.78 -14.93
CA ARG A 74 -16.29 -5.94 -14.61
C ARG A 74 -17.76 -5.54 -14.53
N ALA A 75 -18.07 -4.41 -13.92
CA ALA A 75 -19.44 -3.89 -13.84
C ALA A 75 -20.01 -3.60 -15.25
N LEU A 76 -19.23 -2.93 -16.11
CA LEU A 76 -19.60 -2.67 -17.49
C LEU A 76 -19.89 -3.96 -18.27
N ASN A 77 -19.02 -4.96 -18.15
CA ASN A 77 -19.21 -6.25 -18.82
C ASN A 77 -20.48 -6.98 -18.34
N ILE A 78 -20.83 -6.86 -17.05
CA ILE A 78 -22.08 -7.43 -16.52
C ILE A 78 -23.28 -6.73 -17.16
N ILE A 79 -23.29 -5.39 -17.16
CA ILE A 79 -24.39 -4.59 -17.74
C ILE A 79 -24.55 -4.90 -19.23
N LEU A 80 -23.44 -4.93 -19.99
CA LEU A 80 -23.45 -5.25 -21.41
C LEU A 80 -24.03 -6.65 -21.68
N ARG A 81 -23.62 -7.65 -20.89
CA ARG A 81 -24.17 -9.01 -21.01
C ARG A 81 -25.67 -9.05 -20.72
N THR A 82 -26.12 -8.33 -19.70
CA THR A 82 -27.55 -8.22 -19.40
C THR A 82 -28.31 -7.62 -20.58
N ILE A 83 -27.87 -6.48 -21.12
CA ILE A 83 -28.53 -5.82 -22.25
C ILE A 83 -28.54 -6.72 -23.49
N VAL A 84 -27.43 -7.38 -23.81
CA VAL A 84 -27.35 -8.27 -24.98
C VAL A 84 -28.31 -9.45 -24.80
N ASN A 85 -28.33 -10.07 -23.62
CA ASN A 85 -29.24 -11.18 -23.36
C ASN A 85 -30.71 -10.74 -23.37
N GLU A 86 -31.04 -9.57 -22.84
CA GLU A 86 -32.43 -9.06 -22.82
C GLU A 86 -32.95 -8.66 -24.21
N ASN A 87 -32.09 -8.22 -25.12
CA ASN A 87 -32.51 -7.68 -26.42
C ASN A 87 -32.23 -8.61 -27.61
N PHE A 88 -31.40 -9.64 -27.41
CA PHE A 88 -30.95 -10.55 -28.46
C PHE A 88 -30.99 -12.00 -27.94
N GLU A 89 -32.15 -12.45 -27.46
CA GLU A 89 -32.44 -13.87 -27.34
C GLU A 89 -32.60 -14.47 -28.76
N TRP A 90 -31.78 -15.46 -29.11
CA TRP A 90 -31.96 -16.34 -30.28
C TRP A 90 -32.44 -17.71 -29.81
#